data_AF-A0A843CFL7-F1
#
_entry.id   AF-A0A843CFL7-F1
#
_cell.length_a   1.000
_cell.length_b   1.000
_cell.length_c   1.000
_cell.angle_alpha   90.00
_cell.angle_beta   90.00
_cell.angle_gamma   90.00
#
_symmetry.space_group_name_H-M   'P 1'
#
loop_
_entity.id
_entity.type
_entity.pdbx_description
1 polymer ?
#
loop_
_entity_poly.entity_id
_entity_poly.type
_entity_poly.pdbx_seq_one_letter_code
_entity_poly.pdbx_strand_id
1 'polypeptide(L)'
;MKRFVTDVTNLQEGLHPENLAFWYSKVIQEAKDIAPPWLADKISIKQDKVLPMKFNLDISKRVVRYFMMAIDNNLGTMPNSTKMYFLKVQETLSDEMDKSLV
;
A
#
# COMPACT_ATOMS: atom_id res chain seq x y z
N MET A 1 13.13 -1.94 -30.21
CA MET A 1 13.75 -2.79 -29.17
C MET A 1 14.12 -2.02 -27.89
N LYS A 2 14.63 -0.78 -27.95
CA LYS A 2 14.98 0.01 -26.73
C LYS A 2 13.79 0.31 -25.79
N ARG A 3 12.60 0.65 -26.32
CA ARG A 3 11.41 0.97 -25.49
C ARG A 3 10.96 -0.19 -24.60
N PHE A 4 10.87 -1.41 -25.15
CA PHE A 4 10.47 -2.59 -24.39
C PHE A 4 11.39 -2.88 -23.19
N VAL A 5 12.71 -2.71 -23.36
CA VAL A 5 13.65 -2.90 -22.24
C VAL A 5 13.43 -1.83 -21.18
N THR A 6 13.24 -0.57 -21.59
CA THR A 6 12.94 0.54 -20.67
C THR A 6 11.61 0.34 -19.92
N ASP A 7 10.58 -0.15 -20.60
CA ASP A 7 9.28 -0.44 -20.00
C ASP A 7 9.38 -1.57 -18.95
N VAL A 8 10.17 -2.62 -19.25
CA VAL A 8 10.42 -3.73 -18.33
C VAL A 8 11.25 -3.29 -17.12
N THR A 9 12.29 -2.47 -17.31
CA THR A 9 13.08 -1.93 -16.18
C THR A 9 12.24 -1.02 -15.29
N ASN A 10 11.39 -0.15 -15.86
CA ASN A 10 10.50 0.71 -15.08
C ASN A 10 9.49 -0.10 -14.24
N LEU A 11 9.00 -1.23 -14.77
CA LEU A 11 8.11 -2.13 -14.03
C LEU A 11 8.84 -2.82 -12.87
N GLN A 12 10.06 -3.29 -13.11
CA GLN A 12 10.90 -3.88 -12.06
C GLN A 12 11.21 -2.85 -10.97
N GLU A 13 11.52 -1.61 -11.38
CA GLU A 13 11.90 -0.57 -10.45
C GLU A 13 10.76 -0.18 -9.50
N GLY A 14 9.53 -0.08 -10.01
CA GLY A 14 8.36 0.21 -9.15
C GLY A 14 8.01 -0.89 -8.12
N LEU A 15 8.60 -2.09 -8.24
CA LEU A 15 8.47 -3.18 -7.27
C LEU A 15 9.67 -3.28 -6.33
N HIS A 16 10.64 -2.37 -6.40
CA HIS A 16 11.72 -2.37 -5.42
C HIS A 16 11.17 -2.15 -4.00
N PRO A 17 11.70 -2.88 -3.00
CA PRO A 17 11.29 -2.74 -1.60
C PRO A 17 11.32 -1.30 -1.09
N GLU A 18 12.30 -0.50 -1.54
CA GLU A 18 12.46 0.91 -1.16
C GLU A 18 11.31 1.78 -1.67
N ASN A 19 10.89 1.55 -2.93
CA ASN A 19 9.76 2.25 -3.53
C ASN A 19 8.45 1.88 -2.83
N LEU A 20 8.24 0.60 -2.55
CA LEU A 20 7.07 0.14 -1.80
C LEU A 20 7.05 0.71 -0.38
N ALA A 21 8.18 0.73 0.32
CA ALA A 21 8.31 1.31 1.65
C ALA A 21 8.02 2.81 1.67
N PHE A 22 8.50 3.55 0.67
CA PHE A 22 8.18 4.96 0.49
C PHE A 22 6.67 5.18 0.33
N TRP A 23 6.03 4.43 -0.57
CA TRP A 23 4.59 4.56 -0.81
C TRP A 23 3.75 4.14 0.39
N TYR A 24 4.13 3.07 1.09
CA TYR A 24 3.48 2.69 2.34
C TYR A 24 3.56 3.81 3.38
N SER A 25 4.74 4.42 3.54
CA SER A 25 4.93 5.52 4.50
C SER A 25 4.04 6.71 4.15
N LYS A 26 3.98 7.08 2.87
CA LYS A 26 3.15 8.18 2.36
C LYS A 26 1.66 7.92 2.58
N VAL A 27 1.18 6.74 2.17
CA VAL A 27 -0.23 6.34 2.32
C VAL A 27 -0.63 6.26 3.79
N ILE A 28 0.24 5.76 4.67
CA ILE A 28 -0.04 5.67 6.11
C ILE A 28 -0.12 7.06 6.73
N GLN A 29 0.78 7.96 6.36
CA GLN A 29 0.74 9.33 6.86
C GLN A 29 -0.56 10.02 6.45
N GLU A 30 -0.94 9.93 5.18
CA GLU A 30 -2.19 10.50 4.69
C GLU A 30 -3.42 9.86 5.34
N ALA A 31 -3.40 8.53 5.54
CA ALA A 31 -4.47 7.84 6.26
C ALA A 31 -4.58 8.32 7.71
N LYS A 32 -3.47 8.64 8.38
CA LYS A 32 -3.47 9.23 9.74
C LYS A 32 -3.97 10.66 9.76
N ASP A 33 -3.66 11.44 8.73
CA ASP A 33 -4.10 12.83 8.61
C ASP A 33 -5.61 12.94 8.37
N ILE A 34 -6.20 11.98 7.64
CA ILE A 34 -7.64 11.92 7.36
C ILE A 34 -8.41 11.23 8.52
N ALA A 35 -7.78 10.26 9.19
CA ALA A 35 -8.42 9.53 10.26
C ALA A 35 -8.62 10.41 11.51
N PRO A 36 -9.69 10.16 12.30
CA PRO A 36 -9.85 10.78 13.59
C PRO A 36 -8.63 10.52 14.51
N PRO A 37 -8.23 11.47 15.38
CA PRO A 37 -7.00 11.36 16.17
C PRO A 37 -6.89 10.09 17.02
N TRP A 38 -8.03 9.56 17.52
CA TRP A 38 -8.07 8.33 18.32
C TRP A 38 -7.92 7.03 17.51
N LEU A 39 -7.90 7.12 16.17
CA LEU A 39 -7.73 6.00 15.25
C LEU A 39 -6.37 6.03 14.52
N ALA A 40 -5.69 7.18 14.49
CA ALA A 40 -4.42 7.36 13.81
C ALA A 40 -3.31 6.39 14.28
N ASP A 41 -3.31 6.00 15.55
CA ASP A 41 -2.32 5.06 16.10
C ASP A 41 -2.64 3.58 15.79
N LYS A 42 -3.76 3.29 15.12
CA LYS A 42 -4.21 1.92 14.81
C LYS A 42 -3.87 1.46 13.40
N ILE A 43 -2.88 2.10 12.78
CA ILE A 43 -2.28 1.69 11.51
C ILE A 43 -0.76 1.65 11.66
N SER A 44 -0.18 0.46 11.46
CA SER A 44 1.27 0.27 11.47
C SER A 44 1.72 -0.70 10.38
N ILE A 45 2.91 -0.44 9.84
CA ILE A 45 3.56 -1.29 8.85
C ILE A 45 4.92 -1.71 9.39
N LYS A 46 5.25 -2.99 9.26
CA LYS A 46 6.57 -3.51 9.61
C LYS A 46 7.14 -4.24 8.39
N GLN A 47 8.17 -3.66 7.80
CA GLN A 47 8.97 -4.33 6.78
C GLN A 47 9.88 -5.38 7.44
N ASP A 48 9.91 -6.58 6.88
CA ASP A 48 10.78 -7.65 7.35
C ASP A 48 12.25 -7.36 7.00
N LYS A 49 13.15 -7.54 7.96
CA LYS A 49 14.59 -7.26 7.80
C LYS A 49 15.31 -8.28 6.93
N VAL A 50 14.78 -9.50 6.84
CA VAL A 50 15.36 -10.61 6.07
C VAL A 50 14.69 -10.69 4.69
N LEU A 51 13.38 -10.44 4.63
CA LEU A 51 12.60 -10.46 3.41
C LEU A 51 12.09 -9.05 3.08
N PRO A 52 12.86 -8.21 2.35
CA PRO A 52 12.52 -6.80 2.18
C PRO A 52 11.21 -6.56 1.41
N MET A 53 10.72 -7.55 0.65
CA MET A 53 9.42 -7.51 -0.02
C MET A 53 8.22 -7.88 0.89
N LYS A 54 8.49 -8.36 2.11
CA LYS A 54 7.45 -8.77 3.05
C LYS A 54 7.10 -7.59 3.97
N PHE A 55 5.88 -7.12 3.81
CA PHE A 55 5.30 -6.05 4.62
C PHE A 55 4.18 -6.63 5.50
N ASN A 56 4.31 -6.45 6.81
CA ASN A 56 3.26 -6.82 7.76
C ASN A 56 2.45 -5.56 8.08
N LEU A 57 1.24 -5.49 7.54
CA LEU A 57 0.29 -4.41 7.79
C LEU A 57 -0.60 -4.80 8.97
N ASP A 58 -0.49 -4.07 10.07
CA ASP A 58 -1.38 -4.18 11.22
C ASP A 58 -2.31 -2.98 11.22
N ILE A 59 -3.59 -3.22 10.87
CA ILE A 59 -4.60 -2.20 10.70
C ILE A 59 -5.90 -2.61 11.39
N SER A 60 -6.48 -1.70 12.17
CA SER A 60 -7.80 -1.92 12.75
C SER A 60 -8.90 -1.78 11.67
N LYS A 61 -9.93 -2.64 11.73
CA LYS A 61 -11.10 -2.60 10.83
C LYS A 61 -11.70 -1.20 10.62
N ARG A 62 -11.73 -0.38 11.68
CA ARG A 62 -12.29 0.98 11.63
C ARG A 62 -11.43 1.96 10.81
N VAL A 63 -10.15 1.65 10.63
CA VAL A 63 -9.16 2.48 9.93
C VAL A 63 -8.99 2.08 8.46
N VAL A 64 -9.38 0.85 8.10
CA VAL A 64 -9.23 0.32 6.74
C VAL A 64 -9.83 1.25 5.67
N ARG A 65 -11.01 1.84 5.93
CA ARG A 65 -11.61 2.81 4.99
C ARG A 65 -10.73 4.02 4.70
N TYR A 66 -10.03 4.55 5.72
CA TYR A 66 -9.16 5.71 5.56
C TYR A 66 -7.88 5.33 4.81
N PHE A 67 -7.39 4.12 5.03
CA PHE A 67 -6.27 3.57 4.28
C PHE A 67 -6.62 3.35 2.80
N MET A 68 -7.81 2.81 2.50
CA MET A 68 -8.28 2.66 1.12
C MET A 68 -8.40 4.02 0.41
N MET A 69 -8.98 5.03 1.07
CA MET A 69 -9.04 6.39 0.54
C MET A 69 -7.66 6.98 0.25
N ALA A 70 -6.70 6.80 1.16
CA ALA A 70 -5.34 7.29 0.98
C ALA A 70 -4.61 6.59 -0.18
N ILE A 71 -4.88 5.30 -0.41
CA ILE A 71 -4.39 4.60 -1.61
C ILE A 71 -5.01 5.23 -2.86
N ASP A 72 -6.33 5.38 -2.90
CA ASP A 72 -7.06 5.87 -4.07
C ASP A 72 -6.59 7.27 -4.51
N ASN A 73 -6.35 8.16 -3.54
CA ASN A 73 -5.81 9.50 -3.78
C ASN A 73 -4.43 9.48 -4.46
N ASN A 74 -3.62 8.44 -4.21
CA ASN A 74 -2.26 8.33 -4.73
C ASN A 74 -2.14 7.43 -5.96
N LEU A 75 -3.15 6.60 -6.30
CA LEU A 75 -3.09 5.65 -7.43
C LEU A 75 -2.75 6.31 -8.77
N GLY A 76 -3.14 7.57 -8.98
CA GLY A 76 -2.82 8.32 -10.20
C GLY A 76 -1.36 8.74 -10.31
N THR A 77 -0.64 8.80 -9.19
CA THR A 77 0.76 9.27 -9.10
C THR A 77 1.77 8.12 -8.99
N MET A 78 1.30 6.91 -8.68
CA MET A 78 2.15 5.73 -8.54
C MET A 78 2.61 5.20 -9.90
N PRO A 79 3.86 4.69 -10.01
CA PRO A 79 4.29 3.89 -11.15
C PRO A 79 3.37 2.69 -11.37
N ASN A 80 3.22 2.23 -12.62
CA ASN A 80 2.27 1.17 -12.97
C ASN A 80 2.39 -0.10 -12.12
N SER A 81 3.61 -0.59 -11.86
CA SER A 81 3.80 -1.81 -11.07
C SER A 81 3.47 -1.61 -9.59
N THR A 82 3.85 -0.46 -9.01
CA THR A 82 3.46 -0.04 -7.66
C THR A 82 1.94 0.07 -7.54
N LYS A 83 1.28 0.69 -8.53
CA LYS A 83 -0.17 0.82 -8.58
C LYS A 83 -0.85 -0.55 -8.53
N MET A 84 -0.40 -1.50 -9.36
CA MET A 84 -0.95 -2.86 -9.36
C MET A 84 -0.76 -3.57 -8.02
N TYR A 85 0.39 -3.34 -7.36
CA TYR A 85 0.65 -3.86 -6.03
C TYR A 85 -0.38 -3.34 -5.00
N PHE A 86 -0.60 -2.02 -4.94
CA PHE A 86 -1.55 -1.44 -3.99
C PHE A 86 -3.01 -1.78 -4.30
N LEU A 87 -3.38 -1.94 -5.58
CA LEU A 87 -4.69 -2.47 -5.97
C LEU A 87 -4.88 -3.88 -5.41
N LYS A 88 -3.85 -4.74 -5.48
CA LYS A 88 -3.93 -6.09 -4.90
C LYS A 88 -4.02 -6.06 -3.37
N VAL A 89 -3.36 -5.10 -2.72
CA VAL A 89 -3.48 -4.88 -1.27
C VAL A 89 -4.91 -4.48 -0.90
N GLN A 90 -5.54 -3.57 -1.64
CA GLN A 90 -6.94 -3.17 -1.43
C GLN A 90 -7.91 -4.35 -1.61
N GLU A 91 -7.71 -5.17 -2.63
CA GLU A 91 -8.50 -6.39 -2.87
C GLU A 91 -8.38 -7.35 -1.68
N THR A 92 -7.15 -7.63 -1.24
CA THR A 92 -6.89 -8.56 -0.11
C THR A 92 -7.50 -8.05 1.20
N LEU A 93 -7.42 -6.74 1.45
CA LEU A 93 -8.05 -6.13 2.62
C LEU A 93 -9.58 -6.20 2.56
N SER A 94 -10.17 -6.03 1.37
CA SER A 94 -11.62 -6.17 1.17
C SER A 94 -12.08 -7.60 1.46
N ASP A 95 -11.36 -8.59 0.92
CA ASP A 95 -11.65 -10.01 1.17
C ASP A 95 -11.56 -10.38 2.66
N GLU A 96 -10.58 -9.83 3.38
CA GLU A 96 -10.46 -10.03 4.84
C GLU A 96 -11.60 -9.35 5.62
N MET A 97 -12.05 -8.17 5.18
CA MET A 97 -13.19 -7.48 5.78
C MET A 97 -14.48 -8.30 5.62
N ASP A 98 -14.74 -8.79 4.42
CA ASP A 98 -15.94 -9.58 4.10
C ASP A 98 -15.98 -10.90 4.86
N LYS A 99 -14.85 -11.63 4.95
CA LYS A 99 -14.76 -12.85 5.77
C LYS A 99 -15.04 -12.61 7.26
N SER A 100 -14.75 -11.41 7.75
CA SER A 100 -14.93 -11.08 9.16
C SER A 100 -16.35 -10.64 9.52
N LEU A 101 -17.20 -10.42 8.52
CA LEU A 101 -18.60 -10.04 8.64
C LEU A 101 -19.56 -11.24 8.56
N VAL A 102 -19.06 -12.42 8.14
CA VAL A 102 -19.79 -13.70 8.06
C VAL A 102 -19.56 -14.54 9.31
#